data_AF-A0AAD1YNI4-F1
#
_entry.id   AF-A0AAD1YNI4-F1
#
_cell.length_a   1.000
_cell.length_b   1.000
_cell.length_c   1.000
_cell.angle_alpha   90.00
_cell.angle_beta   90.00
_cell.angle_gamma   90.00
#
_symmetry.space_group_name_H-M   'P 1'
#
loop_
_entity.id
_entity.type
_entity.pdbx_description
1 polymer ?
#
loop_
_entity_poly.entity_id
_entity_poly.type
_entity_poly.pdbx_seq_one_letter_code
_entity_poly.pdbx_strand_id
1 'polypeptide(L)'
;MADQTWPINPESKTKLLIAVDGRPKFCQPPPEGYFGNVIAWSSAQSKARDLTRKTIDFAVRIVQNAIKEVTEDYIRTAIDHHELTRKGLVLENSLWITKGTRLPFYEANFGWGEPMQVGPASLVDNLAITLLQGKDSENIAVSLSLPASQMEVFQVLIQPEGF
;
A
#
# COMPACT_ATOMS: atom_id res chain seq x y z
N MET A 1 25.16 14.67 18.71
CA MET A 1 24.20 15.01 17.64
C MET A 1 22.81 14.83 18.20
N ALA A 2 21.92 15.78 17.92
CA ALA A 2 20.69 16.02 18.65
C ALA A 2 19.78 14.79 18.76
N ASP A 3 19.15 14.68 19.93
CA ASP A 3 17.99 13.86 20.28
C ASP A 3 16.98 13.74 19.12
N GLN A 4 17.10 12.66 18.36
CA GLN A 4 16.21 12.35 17.25
C GLN A 4 15.01 11.59 17.83
N THR A 5 14.06 12.36 18.37
CA THR A 5 12.78 11.85 18.88
C THR A 5 12.05 11.12 17.76
N TRP A 6 12.17 9.79 17.73
CA TRP A 6 11.37 8.96 16.83
C TRP A 6 9.90 9.10 17.28
N PRO A 7 8.98 9.60 16.43
CA PRO A 7 7.65 10.03 16.88
C PRO A 7 6.74 8.86 17.33
N ILE A 8 7.15 7.62 17.08
CA ILE A 8 6.36 6.43 17.38
C ILE A 8 7.03 5.62 18.49
N ASN A 9 6.38 5.50 19.65
CA ASN A 9 6.89 4.63 20.73
C ASN A 9 7.26 3.23 20.17
N PRO A 10 8.47 2.70 20.45
CA PRO A 10 8.91 1.39 19.95
C PRO A 10 7.97 0.22 20.29
N GLU A 11 7.19 0.35 21.36
CA GLU A 11 6.16 -0.61 21.77
C GLU A 11 4.81 -0.42 21.07
N SER A 12 4.58 0.73 20.43
CA SER A 12 3.36 1.01 19.70
C SER A 12 3.22 0.08 18.49
N LYS A 13 1.98 -0.33 18.27
CA LYS A 13 1.58 -1.09 17.09
C LYS A 13 1.48 -0.15 15.89
N THR A 14 2.16 -0.52 14.81
CA THR A 14 2.08 0.14 13.51
C THR A 14 1.32 -0.77 12.54
N LYS A 15 0.71 -0.15 11.52
CA LYS A 15 -0.10 -0.83 10.52
C LYS A 15 0.34 -0.44 9.11
N LEU A 16 0.42 -1.41 8.23
CA LEU A 16 0.45 -1.19 6.79
C LEU A 16 -0.91 -1.64 6.23
N LEU A 17 -1.70 -0.68 5.74
CA LEU A 17 -2.98 -0.92 5.09
C LEU A 17 -2.74 -1.18 3.61
N ILE A 18 -3.17 -2.34 3.12
CA ILE A 18 -2.87 -2.83 1.79
C ILE A 18 -4.18 -2.92 1.01
N ALA A 19 -4.24 -2.23 -0.13
CA ALA A 19 -5.34 -2.38 -1.07
C ALA A 19 -5.18 -3.70 -1.85
N VAL A 20 -6.13 -4.61 -1.70
CA VAL A 20 -6.14 -5.91 -2.39
C VAL A 20 -7.30 -5.95 -3.38
N ASP A 21 -7.01 -6.29 -4.63
CA ASP A 21 -8.05 -6.56 -5.62
C ASP A 21 -8.83 -7.82 -5.24
N GLY A 22 -10.09 -7.64 -4.88
CA GLY A 22 -10.99 -8.69 -4.43
C GLY A 22 -11.62 -9.47 -5.58
N ARG A 23 -11.61 -8.97 -6.81
CA ARG A 23 -12.20 -9.67 -7.99
C ARG A 23 -11.74 -11.13 -8.11
N PRO A 24 -10.43 -11.44 -8.10
CA PRO A 24 -9.96 -12.83 -8.22
C PRO A 24 -10.18 -13.67 -6.96
N LYS A 25 -10.72 -13.11 -5.88
CA LYS A 25 -10.92 -13.81 -4.60
C LYS A 25 -12.26 -14.50 -4.49
N PHE A 26 -13.25 -14.07 -5.28
CA PHE A 26 -14.59 -14.66 -5.29
C PHE A 26 -14.63 -15.93 -6.14
N CYS A 27 -15.32 -16.96 -5.66
CA CYS A 27 -15.65 -18.16 -6.43
C CYS A 27 -16.47 -17.80 -7.68
N GLN A 28 -17.37 -16.83 -7.54
CA GLN A 28 -18.10 -16.20 -8.65
C GLN A 28 -17.62 -14.75 -8.77
N PRO A 29 -16.57 -14.47 -9.58
CA PRO A 29 -16.06 -13.12 -9.73
C PRO A 29 -17.10 -12.19 -10.33
N PRO A 30 -17.00 -10.87 -10.08
CA PRO A 30 -17.82 -9.89 -10.78
C PRO A 30 -17.68 -10.06 -12.30
N PRO A 31 -18.73 -9.74 -13.08
CA PRO A 31 -18.68 -9.83 -14.53
C PRO A 31 -17.49 -9.07 -15.13
N GLU A 32 -17.01 -9.56 -16.28
CA GLU A 32 -16.04 -8.81 -17.05
C GLU A 32 -16.58 -7.40 -17.36
N GLY A 33 -15.73 -6.39 -17.17
CA GLY A 33 -16.14 -4.98 -17.30
C GLY A 33 -16.96 -4.43 -16.12
N TYR A 34 -17.08 -5.14 -14.99
CA TYR A 34 -17.74 -4.61 -13.79
C TYR A 34 -17.17 -3.23 -13.38
N PHE A 35 -18.01 -2.22 -13.51
CA PHE A 35 -17.68 -0.83 -13.23
C PHE A 35 -18.06 -0.45 -11.80
N GLY A 36 -17.21 -0.84 -10.85
CA GLY A 36 -17.38 -0.54 -9.43
C GLY A 36 -16.15 -0.88 -8.59
N ASN A 37 -16.22 -0.56 -7.30
CA ASN A 37 -15.14 -0.85 -6.35
C ASN A 37 -15.20 -2.31 -5.90
N VAL A 38 -14.06 -2.99 -5.97
CA VAL A 38 -13.88 -4.37 -5.47
C VAL A 38 -12.55 -4.46 -4.71
N ILE A 39 -12.21 -3.39 -3.99
CA ILE A 39 -10.98 -3.31 -3.21
C ILE A 39 -11.29 -3.74 -1.78
N ALA A 40 -10.54 -4.72 -1.29
CA ALA A 40 -10.55 -5.14 0.10
C ALA A 40 -9.32 -4.56 0.81
N TRP A 41 -9.52 -4.01 2.00
CA TRP A 41 -8.42 -3.53 2.84
C TRP A 41 -7.90 -4.64 3.74
N SER A 42 -6.62 -4.97 3.62
CA SER A 42 -5.91 -5.82 4.57
C SER A 42 -4.98 -4.98 5.45
N SER A 43 -4.64 -5.48 6.64
CA SER A 43 -3.77 -4.79 7.58
C SER A 43 -2.65 -5.70 8.06
N ALA A 44 -1.43 -5.44 7.60
CA ALA A 44 -0.21 -6.01 8.16
C ALA A 44 0.19 -5.21 9.41
N GLN A 45 0.42 -5.88 10.54
CA GLN A 45 0.62 -5.19 11.82
C GLN A 45 1.85 -5.72 12.55
N SER A 46 2.62 -4.81 13.15
CA SER A 46 3.80 -5.15 13.94
C SER A 46 4.07 -4.07 14.99
N LYS A 47 4.93 -4.35 15.97
CA LYS A 47 5.50 -3.28 16.80
C LYS A 47 6.53 -2.50 15.99
N ALA A 48 6.65 -1.20 16.26
CA ALA A 48 7.66 -0.35 15.62
C ALA A 48 9.07 -0.91 15.83
N ARG A 49 9.41 -1.37 17.04
CA ARG A 49 10.74 -1.97 17.31
C ARG A 49 11.05 -3.21 16.48
N ASP A 50 10.04 -4.01 16.16
CA ASP A 50 10.26 -5.27 15.46
C ASP A 50 10.59 -4.98 14.00
N LEU A 51 9.97 -3.96 13.41
CA LEU A 51 10.27 -3.51 12.06
C LEU A 51 11.66 -2.87 11.94
N THR A 52 12.17 -2.22 12.99
CA THR A 52 13.49 -1.57 12.96
C THR A 52 14.64 -2.47 13.41
N ARG A 53 14.36 -3.57 14.12
CA ARG A 53 15.41 -4.47 14.65
C ARG A 53 15.48 -5.82 13.95
N LYS A 54 14.42 -6.26 13.28
CA LYS A 54 14.42 -7.53 12.52
C LYS A 54 14.73 -7.25 11.05
N THR A 55 15.07 -8.31 10.31
CA THR A 55 15.39 -8.22 8.89
C THR A 55 14.17 -7.88 8.03
N ILE A 56 14.42 -7.43 6.80
CA ILE A 56 13.36 -7.14 5.83
C ILE A 56 12.47 -8.36 5.55
N ASP A 57 13.00 -9.58 5.62
CA ASP A 57 12.23 -10.83 5.45
C ASP A 57 11.08 -10.97 6.47
N PHE A 58 11.28 -10.46 7.68
CA PHE A 58 10.23 -10.43 8.70
C PHE A 58 9.07 -9.53 8.26
N ALA A 59 9.38 -8.31 7.78
CA ALA A 59 8.38 -7.38 7.29
C ALA A 59 7.65 -7.94 6.06
N VAL A 60 8.39 -8.49 5.09
CA VAL A 60 7.85 -9.12 3.88
C VAL A 60 6.90 -10.26 4.24
N ARG A 61 7.27 -11.12 5.20
CA ARG A 61 6.41 -12.24 5.62
C ARG A 61 5.10 -11.78 6.24
N ILE A 62 5.12 -10.73 7.07
CA ILE A 62 3.87 -10.18 7.64
C ILE A 62 2.97 -9.63 6.54
N VAL A 63 3.54 -8.89 5.58
CA VAL A 63 2.80 -8.35 4.43
C VAL A 63 2.20 -9.48 3.59
N GLN A 64 2.98 -10.51 3.27
CA GLN A 64 2.50 -11.67 2.51
C GLN A 64 1.36 -12.40 3.23
N ASN A 65 1.46 -12.59 4.54
CA ASN A 65 0.41 -13.23 5.32
C ASN A 65 -0.87 -12.39 5.32
N ALA A 66 -0.76 -11.08 5.55
CA ALA A 66 -1.91 -10.18 5.51
C ALA A 66 -2.62 -10.19 4.14
N ILE A 67 -1.89 -10.26 3.03
CA ILE A 67 -2.49 -10.37 1.69
C ILE A 67 -3.18 -11.72 1.47
N LYS A 68 -2.59 -12.81 1.99
CA LYS A 68 -3.15 -14.17 1.89
C LYS A 68 -4.43 -14.34 2.69
N GLU A 69 -4.57 -13.64 3.81
CA GLU A 69 -5.78 -13.63 4.63
C GLU A 69 -7.02 -13.09 3.90
N VAL A 70 -6.83 -12.29 2.84
CA VAL A 70 -7.94 -11.80 2.01
C VAL A 70 -8.49 -12.92 1.14
N THR A 71 -9.53 -13.56 1.66
CA THR A 71 -10.37 -14.57 1.01
C THR A 71 -11.76 -14.01 0.70
N GLU A 72 -12.60 -14.76 -0.01
CA GLU A 72 -14.01 -14.40 -0.18
C GLU A 72 -14.73 -14.21 1.16
N ASP A 73 -14.57 -15.15 2.10
CA ASP A 73 -15.19 -15.06 3.43
C ASP A 73 -14.71 -13.83 4.21
N TYR A 74 -13.43 -13.48 4.09
CA TYR A 74 -12.88 -12.25 4.67
C TYR A 74 -13.61 -11.02 4.11
N ILE A 75 -13.76 -10.95 2.78
CA ILE A 75 -14.41 -9.81 2.12
C ILE A 75 -15.89 -9.70 2.53
N ARG A 76 -16.62 -10.82 2.55
CA ARG A 76 -18.02 -10.86 2.97
C ARG A 76 -18.18 -10.43 4.44
N THR A 77 -17.34 -10.95 5.33
CA THR A 77 -17.33 -10.57 6.74
C THR A 77 -17.00 -9.08 6.94
N ALA A 78 -16.07 -8.54 6.14
CA ALA A 78 -15.72 -7.12 6.20
C ALA A 78 -16.89 -6.23 5.76
N ILE A 79 -17.65 -6.64 4.74
CA ILE A 79 -18.89 -5.96 4.32
C ILE A 79 -19.91 -5.98 5.47
N ASP A 80 -20.20 -7.16 6.03
CA ASP A 80 -21.17 -7.29 7.13
C ASP A 80 -20.77 -6.45 8.35
N HIS A 81 -19.49 -6.47 8.73
CA HIS A 81 -18.96 -5.66 9.82
C HIS A 81 -19.13 -4.16 9.55
N HIS A 82 -18.85 -3.71 8.33
CA HIS A 82 -19.04 -2.31 7.95
C HIS A 82 -20.52 -1.92 7.97
N GLU A 83 -21.42 -2.78 7.48
CA GLU A 83 -22.86 -2.53 7.49
C GLU A 83 -23.42 -2.41 8.91
N LEU A 84 -22.94 -3.25 9.84
CA LEU A 84 -23.37 -3.25 11.23
C LEU A 84 -22.81 -2.08 12.04
N THR A 85 -21.54 -1.72 11.82
CA THR A 85 -20.84 -0.75 12.68
C THR A 85 -20.79 0.65 12.11
N ARG A 86 -20.87 0.79 10.77
CA ARG A 86 -20.61 2.03 10.03
C ARG A 86 -19.27 2.68 10.38
N LYS A 87 -18.32 1.91 10.90
CA LYS A 87 -17.00 2.40 11.30
C LYS A 87 -16.08 2.44 10.09
N GLY A 88 -15.39 3.56 9.92
CA GLY A 88 -14.28 3.68 8.99
C GLY A 88 -13.03 2.95 9.46
N LEU A 89 -12.00 2.96 8.62
CA LEU A 89 -10.69 2.41 8.96
C LEU A 89 -10.03 3.21 10.10
N VAL A 90 -9.37 2.51 11.02
CA VAL A 90 -8.57 3.14 12.08
C VAL A 90 -7.19 3.47 11.53
N LEU A 91 -6.84 4.76 11.46
CA LEU A 91 -5.67 5.24 10.71
C LEU A 91 -4.44 5.58 11.56
N GLU A 92 -4.55 5.54 12.89
CA GLU A 92 -3.42 5.80 13.78
C GLU A 92 -2.23 4.90 13.47
N ASN A 93 -1.02 5.47 13.42
CA ASN A 93 0.23 4.76 13.09
C ASN A 93 0.13 3.86 11.84
N SER A 94 -0.61 4.33 10.81
CA SER A 94 -0.87 3.56 9.60
C SER A 94 -0.23 4.20 8.37
N LEU A 95 0.48 3.38 7.58
CA LEU A 95 0.85 3.70 6.21
C LEU A 95 -0.07 2.93 5.26
N TRP A 96 -0.43 3.54 4.14
CA TRP A 96 -1.27 2.93 3.12
C TRP A 96 -0.41 2.60 1.91
N ILE A 97 -0.60 1.42 1.35
CA ILE A 97 0.09 1.02 0.12
C ILE A 97 -0.91 0.48 -0.89
N THR A 98 -0.78 0.96 -2.12
CA THR A 98 -1.56 0.47 -3.26
C THR A 98 -0.65 0.14 -4.44
N LYS A 99 -1.04 -0.93 -5.15
CA LYS A 99 -0.34 -1.43 -6.33
C LYS A 99 -1.08 -0.98 -7.58
N GLY A 100 -0.58 0.05 -8.23
CA GLY A 100 -1.07 0.53 -9.52
C GLY A 100 -0.41 -0.14 -10.72
N THR A 101 0.60 -1.01 -10.53
CA THR A 101 1.36 -1.64 -11.63
C THR A 101 0.54 -2.58 -12.53
N ARG A 102 -0.71 -2.91 -12.16
CA ARG A 102 -1.62 -3.74 -12.95
C ARG A 102 -2.65 -2.93 -13.73
N LEU A 103 -2.62 -1.60 -13.58
CA LEU A 103 -3.53 -0.72 -14.29
C LEU A 103 -2.94 -0.40 -15.67
N PRO A 104 -3.74 -0.48 -16.75
CA PRO A 104 -3.26 -0.34 -18.13
C PRO A 104 -3.01 1.13 -18.52
N PHE A 105 -2.38 1.91 -17.64
CA PHE A 105 -2.18 3.35 -17.88
C PHE A 105 -1.35 3.62 -19.13
N TYR A 106 -0.35 2.77 -19.41
CA TYR A 106 0.50 2.90 -20.59
C TYR A 106 -0.16 2.45 -21.89
N GLU A 107 -1.34 1.83 -21.83
CA GLU A 107 -2.13 1.48 -23.03
C GLU A 107 -2.98 2.67 -23.53
N ALA A 108 -3.02 3.77 -22.77
CA ALA A 108 -3.78 4.96 -23.12
C ALA A 108 -3.14 5.74 -24.28
N ASN A 109 -3.45 5.35 -25.52
CA ASN A 109 -3.01 6.02 -26.74
C ASN A 109 -4.18 6.71 -27.43
N PHE A 110 -4.15 8.05 -27.45
CA PHE A 110 -5.18 8.89 -28.06
C PHE A 110 -4.87 9.29 -29.51
N GLY A 111 -3.87 8.67 -30.14
CA GLY A 111 -3.42 8.98 -31.51
C GLY A 111 -2.03 9.64 -31.59
N TRP A 112 -1.44 10.03 -30.45
CA TRP A 112 -0.12 10.65 -30.37
C TRP A 112 0.95 9.76 -29.72
N GLY A 113 0.65 8.47 -29.52
CA GLY A 113 1.54 7.53 -28.86
C GLY A 113 1.12 7.25 -27.41
N GLU A 114 1.87 6.35 -26.77
CA GLU A 114 1.68 5.93 -25.38
C GLU A 114 2.27 6.97 -24.40
N PRO A 115 1.81 7.01 -23.14
CA PRO A 115 2.37 7.92 -22.14
C PRO A 115 3.86 7.66 -21.90
N MET A 116 4.66 8.72 -21.82
CA MET A 116 6.07 8.60 -21.42
C MET A 116 6.22 8.30 -19.93
N GLN A 117 5.36 8.91 -19.10
CA GLN A 117 5.37 8.74 -17.65
C GLN A 117 3.94 8.78 -17.11
N VAL A 118 3.68 7.95 -16.10
CA VAL A 118 2.41 7.92 -15.37
C VAL A 118 2.71 8.11 -13.89
N GLY A 119 1.90 8.93 -13.22
CA GLY A 119 2.04 9.21 -11.80
C GLY A 119 0.76 9.77 -11.22
N PRO A 120 0.60 9.73 -9.89
CA PRO A 120 -0.49 10.41 -9.23
C PRO A 120 -0.32 11.93 -9.37
N ALA A 121 -1.42 12.65 -9.63
CA ALA A 121 -1.39 14.11 -9.67
C ALA A 121 -1.20 14.74 -8.28
N SER A 122 -1.66 14.05 -7.22
CA SER A 122 -1.45 14.42 -5.82
C SER A 122 -1.44 13.17 -4.95
N LEU A 123 -0.85 13.28 -3.76
CA LEU A 123 -0.83 12.23 -2.75
C LEU A 123 -1.36 12.77 -1.44
N VAL A 124 -2.06 11.90 -0.70
CA VAL A 124 -2.41 12.13 0.70
C VAL A 124 -1.25 11.65 1.56
N ASP A 125 -1.04 12.29 2.70
CA ASP A 125 -0.02 11.87 3.66
C ASP A 125 -0.18 10.41 4.09
N ASN A 126 0.96 9.73 4.24
CA ASN A 126 1.06 8.31 4.57
C ASN A 126 0.48 7.38 3.49
N LEU A 127 0.43 7.81 2.23
CA LEU A 127 0.09 6.97 1.09
C LEU A 127 1.33 6.71 0.22
N ALA A 128 1.57 5.43 -0.05
CA ALA A 128 2.53 4.93 -1.03
C ALA A 128 1.79 4.31 -2.21
N ILE A 129 2.13 4.74 -3.42
CA ILE A 129 1.61 4.19 -4.68
C ILE A 129 2.78 3.62 -5.46
N THR A 130 2.65 2.36 -5.88
CA THR A 130 3.63 1.69 -6.74
C THR A 130 3.14 1.62 -8.18
N LEU A 131 3.96 2.08 -9.13
CA LEU A 131 3.66 2.16 -10.56
C LEU A 131 4.82 1.60 -11.38
N LEU A 132 4.55 1.12 -12.59
CA LEU A 132 5.62 0.76 -13.54
C LEU A 132 6.19 2.03 -14.17
N GLN A 133 7.48 2.02 -14.49
CA GLN A 133 8.13 3.09 -15.26
C GLN A 133 8.09 2.80 -16.77
N GLY A 134 6.89 2.59 -17.32
CA GLY A 134 6.68 2.20 -18.71
C GLY A 134 5.85 0.93 -18.85
N LYS A 135 5.36 0.68 -20.07
CA LYS A 135 4.51 -0.48 -20.41
C LYS A 135 5.20 -1.82 -20.13
N ASP A 136 6.46 -1.95 -20.55
CA ASP A 136 7.25 -3.18 -20.48
C ASP A 136 8.44 -3.07 -19.50
N SER A 137 8.37 -2.11 -18.58
CA SER A 137 9.45 -1.84 -17.64
C SER A 137 9.40 -2.79 -16.45
N GLU A 138 10.55 -3.37 -16.08
CA GLU A 138 10.70 -4.06 -14.80
C GLU A 138 10.94 -3.07 -13.63
N ASN A 139 11.16 -1.79 -13.94
CA ASN A 139 11.41 -0.77 -12.93
C ASN A 139 10.10 -0.29 -12.31
N ILE A 140 10.09 -0.24 -10.98
CA ILE A 140 8.97 0.25 -10.19
C ILE A 140 9.29 1.65 -9.68
N ALA A 141 8.40 2.61 -9.98
CA ALA A 141 8.37 3.89 -9.29
C ALA A 141 7.50 3.79 -8.04
N VAL A 142 7.99 4.33 -6.92
CA VAL A 142 7.21 4.48 -5.69
C VAL A 142 6.99 5.97 -5.45
N SER A 143 5.74 6.40 -5.50
CA SER A 143 5.34 7.76 -5.11
C SER A 143 4.83 7.71 -3.67
N LEU A 144 5.45 8.48 -2.77
CA LEU A 144 5.19 8.46 -1.33
C LEU A 144 5.02 9.90 -0.82
N SER A 145 3.99 10.13 0.01
CA SER A 145 3.86 11.37 0.79
C SER A 145 4.01 11.08 2.28
N LEU A 146 4.84 11.88 2.95
CA LEU A 146 5.03 11.91 4.40
C LEU A 146 5.15 13.38 4.83
N PRO A 147 4.89 13.70 6.11
CA PRO A 147 5.24 15.01 6.67
C PRO A 147 6.69 15.37 6.36
N ALA A 148 6.97 16.65 6.06
CA ALA A 148 8.28 17.09 5.56
C ALA A 148 9.47 16.59 6.40
N SER A 149 9.37 16.71 7.73
CA SER A 149 10.41 16.24 8.66
C SER A 149 10.65 14.73 8.63
N GLN A 150 9.63 13.93 8.30
CA GLN A 150 9.76 12.49 8.14
C GLN A 150 10.31 12.12 6.76
N MET A 151 9.98 12.89 5.72
CA MET A 151 10.50 12.68 4.38
C MET A 151 12.02 12.89 4.32
N GLU A 152 12.55 13.91 5.00
CA GLU A 152 13.99 14.14 5.11
C GLU A 152 14.73 12.93 5.69
N VAL A 153 14.17 12.32 6.75
CA VAL A 153 14.73 11.11 7.36
C VAL A 153 14.60 9.90 6.42
N PHE A 154 13.43 9.72 5.79
CA PHE A 154 13.17 8.62 4.87
C PHE A 154 14.15 8.63 3.67
N GLN A 155 14.43 9.81 3.11
CA GLN A 155 15.37 9.96 2.00
C GLN A 155 16.78 9.51 2.34
N VAL A 156 17.23 9.69 3.58
CA VAL A 156 18.53 9.18 4.04
C VAL A 156 18.50 7.66 4.19
N LEU A 157 17.42 7.12 4.77
CA LEU A 157 17.32 5.69 5.06
C LEU A 157 17.19 4.79 3.82
N ILE A 158 16.56 5.28 2.75
CA ILE A 158 16.31 4.49 1.54
C ILE A 158 17.52 4.45 0.58
N GLN A 159 18.57 5.21 0.86
CA GLN A 159 19.77 5.21 0.02
C GLN A 159 20.49 3.84 0.08
N PRO A 160 21.17 3.44 -1.01
CA PRO A 160 21.77 2.11 -1.12
C PRO A 160 22.78 1.73 -0.02
N GLU A 161 23.33 2.72 0.69
CA GLU A 161 24.30 2.54 1.78
C GLU A 161 23.63 2.17 3.13
N GLY A 162 22.29 2.11 3.19
CA GLY A 162 21.50 1.90 4.40
C GLY A 162 20.92 0.49 4.59
N PHE A 163 21.23 -0.48 3.73
CA PHE A 163 20.77 -1.87 3.82
C PHE A 163 21.90 -2.88 4.05
#